data_AF-A0A962PEK4-F1
#
_entry.id   AF-A0A962PEK4-F1
#
_cell.length_a   1.000
_cell.length_b   1.000
_cell.length_c   1.000
_cell.angle_alpha   90.00
_cell.angle_beta   90.00
_cell.angle_gamma   90.00
#
_symmetry.space_group_name_H-M   'P 1'
#
loop_
_entity.id
_entity.type
_entity.pdbx_description
1 polymer ?
#
loop_
_entity_poly.entity_id
_entity_poly.type
_entity_poly.pdbx_seq_one_letter_code
_entity_poly.pdbx_strand_id
1 'polypeptide(L)'
;NPRLRAAVDKALGANMTRDTIDRAIARGAGTNEADNMEELTYEGYAPGGVAVLVEVMTDNRNRTVAEVRHAFAKRDGNLGTDGSVAYLFSRKGQLSFTSQVDEEQVMEAALDAGAEDVLLHDDGSVDVITAWEDFSSIRSALEADGLQAEDGEVTMIAATTVPLDTAGAETLMGLVDALEDLDDVQNVYTNADIPDEVLDAL
;
A
#
# COMPACT_ATOMS: atom_id res chain seq x y z
N ASN A 1 -15.34 -5.26 12.21
CA ASN A 1 -14.87 -5.61 10.86
C ASN A 1 -13.54 -4.89 10.64
N PRO A 2 -12.39 -5.58 10.71
CA PRO A 2 -11.07 -4.98 10.55
C PRO A 2 -10.84 -4.33 9.18
N ARG A 3 -11.36 -4.90 8.09
CA ARG A 3 -11.27 -4.32 6.74
C ARG A 3 -12.00 -2.98 6.65
N LEU A 4 -13.21 -2.89 7.20
CA LEU A 4 -13.95 -1.63 7.24
C LEU A 4 -13.21 -0.57 8.08
N ARG A 5 -12.56 -0.98 9.16
CA ARG A 5 -11.76 -0.07 9.99
C ARG A 5 -10.57 0.48 9.21
N ALA A 6 -9.78 -0.38 8.56
CA ALA A 6 -8.65 0.04 7.73
C ALA A 6 -9.08 1.01 6.61
N ALA A 7 -10.22 0.74 5.94
CA ALA A 7 -10.77 1.65 4.93
C ALA A 7 -11.19 3.01 5.50
N VAL A 8 -11.78 3.04 6.70
CA VAL A 8 -12.15 4.27 7.41
C VAL A 8 -10.91 5.05 7.83
N ASP A 9 -9.90 4.37 8.37
CA ASP A 9 -8.65 4.97 8.81
C ASP A 9 -7.90 5.60 7.62
N LYS A 10 -7.80 4.89 6.49
CA LYS A 10 -7.24 5.41 5.23
C LYS A 10 -8.01 6.65 4.72
N ALA A 11 -9.35 6.59 4.72
CA ALA A 11 -10.18 7.71 4.29
C ALA A 11 -10.00 8.95 5.19
N LEU A 12 -9.87 8.76 6.50
CA LEU A 12 -9.60 9.85 7.46
C LEU A 12 -8.20 10.45 7.26
N GLY A 13 -7.17 9.61 7.03
CA GLY A 13 -5.82 10.06 6.68
C GLY A 13 -5.79 10.89 5.40
N ALA A 14 -6.61 10.54 4.41
CA ALA A 14 -6.81 11.29 3.17
C ALA A 14 -7.71 12.53 3.31
N ASN A 15 -7.99 13.00 4.53
CA ASN A 15 -8.83 14.18 4.81
C ASN A 15 -10.29 14.10 4.32
N MET A 16 -10.86 12.90 4.19
CA MET A 16 -12.30 12.76 3.88
C MET A 16 -13.18 13.11 5.09
N THR A 17 -14.33 13.74 4.84
CA THR A 17 -15.28 14.07 5.91
C THR A 17 -16.04 12.84 6.41
N ARG A 18 -16.29 12.77 7.72
CA ARG A 18 -17.05 11.66 8.33
C ARG A 18 -18.40 11.41 7.67
N ASP A 19 -19.13 12.47 7.32
CA ASP A 19 -20.41 12.35 6.60
C ASP A 19 -20.28 11.62 5.25
N THR A 20 -19.19 11.88 4.51
CA THR A 20 -18.93 11.20 3.23
C THR A 20 -18.64 9.71 3.45
N ILE A 21 -17.86 9.40 4.48
CA ILE A 21 -17.54 8.01 4.88
C ILE A 21 -18.82 7.28 5.31
N ASP A 22 -19.61 7.87 6.20
CA ASP A 22 -20.86 7.27 6.70
C ASP A 22 -21.86 7.03 5.57
N ARG A 23 -21.96 7.95 4.60
CA ARG A 23 -22.78 7.77 3.38
C ARG A 23 -22.27 6.64 2.48
N ALA A 24 -20.95 6.42 2.40
CA ALA A 24 -20.40 5.30 1.65
C ALA A 24 -20.72 3.96 2.35
N ILE A 25 -20.57 3.90 3.66
CA ILE A 25 -20.91 2.72 4.48
C ILE A 25 -22.40 2.38 4.35
N ALA A 26 -23.28 3.38 4.45
CA ALA A 26 -24.72 3.18 4.33
C ALA A 26 -25.15 2.68 2.94
N ARG A 27 -24.48 3.16 1.87
CA ARG A 27 -24.71 2.67 0.50
C ARG A 27 -24.29 1.22 0.37
N GLY A 28 -23.06 0.87 0.77
CA GLY A 28 -22.56 -0.51 0.71
C GLY A 28 -23.40 -1.51 1.52
N ALA A 29 -24.03 -1.08 2.61
CA ALA A 29 -24.92 -1.91 3.41
C ALA A 29 -26.34 -2.05 2.83
N GLY A 30 -26.73 -1.24 1.84
CA GLY A 30 -28.14 -1.06 1.43
C GLY A 30 -28.46 -1.20 -0.07
N THR A 31 -27.48 -1.36 -0.96
CA THR A 31 -27.70 -1.42 -2.42
C THR A 31 -27.30 -2.76 -3.05
N ASN A 32 -28.18 -3.33 -3.89
CA ASN A 32 -27.87 -4.48 -4.77
C ASN A 32 -26.81 -4.18 -5.86
N GLU A 33 -26.39 -2.92 -6.03
CA GLU A 33 -25.29 -2.55 -6.94
C GLU A 33 -23.93 -3.06 -6.43
N ALA A 34 -23.78 -3.21 -5.10
CA ALA A 34 -22.59 -3.83 -4.50
C ALA A 34 -22.50 -5.34 -4.83
N ASP A 35 -23.61 -5.99 -5.20
CA ASP A 35 -23.62 -7.42 -5.53
C ASP A 35 -22.93 -7.74 -6.87
N ASN A 36 -22.71 -6.73 -7.72
CA ASN A 36 -22.03 -6.91 -9.01
C ASN A 36 -20.56 -6.47 -9.00
N MET A 37 -20.07 -5.89 -7.89
CA MET A 37 -18.66 -5.53 -7.77
C MET A 37 -17.86 -6.72 -7.27
N GLU A 38 -16.80 -7.06 -8.00
CA GLU A 38 -15.84 -8.10 -7.66
C GLU A 38 -14.50 -7.46 -7.27
N GLU A 39 -13.94 -7.91 -6.15
CA GLU A 39 -12.56 -7.64 -5.77
C GLU A 39 -11.65 -8.65 -6.46
N LEU A 40 -10.69 -8.16 -7.25
CA LEU A 40 -9.70 -8.98 -7.94
C LEU A 40 -8.30 -8.45 -7.68
N THR A 41 -7.32 -9.32 -7.91
CA THR A 41 -5.91 -8.94 -7.89
C THR A 41 -5.29 -9.30 -9.21
N TYR A 42 -4.58 -8.35 -9.80
CA TYR A 42 -3.74 -8.58 -10.97
C TYR A 42 -2.28 -8.52 -10.57
N GLU A 43 -1.49 -9.37 -11.21
CA GLU A 43 -0.10 -9.60 -10.88
C GLU A 43 0.73 -9.41 -12.14
N GLY A 44 1.86 -8.72 -12.04
CA GLY A 44 2.72 -8.46 -13.19
C GLY A 44 4.13 -8.08 -12.80
N TYR A 45 4.92 -7.87 -13.85
CA TYR A 45 6.30 -7.40 -13.73
C TYR A 45 6.46 -6.11 -14.54
N ALA A 46 7.14 -5.13 -13.96
CA ALA A 46 7.63 -3.94 -14.64
C ALA A 46 9.09 -4.15 -15.12
N PRO A 47 9.66 -3.21 -15.88
CA PRO A 47 11.08 -3.27 -16.27
C PRO A 47 12.01 -3.49 -15.08
N GLY A 48 13.14 -4.17 -15.32
CA GLY A 48 14.07 -4.54 -14.26
C GLY A 48 13.62 -5.72 -13.39
N GLY A 49 12.45 -6.31 -13.65
CA GLY A 49 11.93 -7.45 -12.90
C GLY A 49 11.24 -7.06 -11.59
N VAL A 50 10.85 -5.79 -11.46
CA VAL A 50 10.03 -5.31 -10.34
C VAL A 50 8.68 -5.99 -10.38
N ALA A 51 8.31 -6.63 -9.28
CA ALA A 51 6.99 -7.20 -9.08
C ALA A 51 5.97 -6.09 -8.82
N VAL A 52 4.80 -6.19 -9.46
CA VAL A 52 3.68 -5.26 -9.30
C VAL A 52 2.41 -6.04 -8.98
N LEU A 53 1.74 -5.65 -7.90
CA LEU A 53 0.46 -6.18 -7.45
C LEU A 53 -0.59 -5.08 -7.54
N VAL A 54 -1.69 -5.33 -8.25
CA VAL A 54 -2.76 -4.36 -8.46
C VAL A 54 -4.04 -4.91 -7.85
N GLU A 55 -4.54 -4.26 -6.79
CA GLU A 55 -5.86 -4.56 -6.23
C GLU A 55 -6.91 -3.74 -6.99
N VAL A 56 -7.96 -4.41 -7.48
CA VAL A 56 -9.05 -3.79 -8.23
C VAL A 56 -10.40 -4.13 -7.63
N MET A 57 -11.36 -3.22 -7.81
CA MET A 57 -12.77 -3.43 -7.52
C MET A 57 -13.57 -3.03 -8.76
N THR A 58 -14.21 -4.00 -9.41
CA THR A 58 -14.83 -3.77 -10.73
C THR A 58 -16.13 -4.52 -10.91
N ASP A 59 -17.02 -3.98 -11.75
CA ASP A 59 -18.21 -4.65 -12.25
C ASP A 59 -17.99 -5.41 -13.57
N ASN A 60 -16.78 -5.32 -14.16
CA ASN A 60 -16.46 -5.90 -15.45
C ASN A 60 -14.99 -6.33 -15.58
N ARG A 61 -14.69 -7.53 -15.10
CA ARG A 61 -13.36 -8.17 -15.17
C ARG A 61 -12.68 -8.09 -16.54
N ASN A 62 -13.44 -8.21 -17.63
CA ASN A 62 -12.88 -8.23 -18.99
C ASN A 62 -12.42 -6.84 -19.45
N ARG A 63 -13.11 -5.77 -19.04
CA ARG A 63 -12.68 -4.39 -19.28
C ARG A 63 -11.40 -4.11 -18.48
N THR A 64 -11.45 -4.36 -17.17
CA THR A 64 -10.35 -4.04 -16.25
C THR A 64 -9.07 -4.76 -16.62
N VAL A 65 -9.12 -6.07 -16.91
CA VAL A 65 -7.91 -6.81 -17.32
C VAL A 65 -7.31 -6.29 -18.62
N ALA A 66 -8.14 -5.77 -19.54
CA ALA A 66 -7.66 -5.21 -20.80
C ALA A 66 -6.96 -3.86 -20.58
N GLU A 67 -7.54 -3.00 -19.73
CA GLU A 67 -6.97 -1.69 -19.37
C GLU A 67 -5.67 -1.85 -18.58
N VAL A 68 -5.66 -2.70 -17.54
CA VAL A 68 -4.45 -3.04 -16.77
C VAL A 68 -3.37 -3.60 -17.69
N ARG A 69 -3.70 -4.59 -18.54
CA ARG A 69 -2.74 -5.17 -19.50
C ARG A 69 -2.18 -4.11 -20.44
N HIS A 70 -2.99 -3.15 -20.88
CA HIS A 70 -2.56 -2.07 -21.74
C HIS A 70 -1.62 -1.09 -21.04
N ALA A 71 -1.85 -0.79 -19.76
CA ALA A 71 -0.95 0.01 -18.94
C ALA A 71 0.44 -0.65 -18.83
N PHE A 72 0.50 -1.93 -18.46
CA PHE A 72 1.75 -2.72 -18.45
C PHE A 72 2.46 -2.69 -19.82
N ALA A 73 1.75 -3.01 -20.90
CA ALA A 73 2.34 -3.12 -22.23
C ALA A 73 2.89 -1.78 -22.76
N LYS A 74 2.33 -0.64 -22.34
CA LYS A 74 2.82 0.69 -22.74
C LYS A 74 4.11 1.11 -22.02
N ARG A 75 4.46 0.46 -20.92
CA ARG A 75 5.59 0.81 -20.04
C ARG A 75 6.59 -0.36 -19.91
N ASP A 76 6.70 -1.16 -20.98
CA ASP A 76 7.62 -2.30 -21.09
C ASP A 76 7.46 -3.34 -19.95
N GLY A 77 6.28 -3.42 -19.35
CA GLY A 77 5.90 -4.43 -18.37
C GLY A 77 5.03 -5.53 -18.96
N ASN A 78 4.77 -6.56 -18.16
CA ASN A 78 3.89 -7.67 -18.53
C ASN A 78 2.95 -8.06 -17.38
N LEU A 79 1.67 -8.22 -17.72
CA LEU A 79 0.71 -8.85 -16.84
C LEU A 79 0.98 -10.37 -16.79
N GLY A 80 1.21 -10.88 -15.59
CA GLY A 80 1.46 -12.29 -15.28
C GLY A 80 0.19 -13.09 -15.04
N THR A 81 0.36 -14.23 -14.36
CA THR A 81 -0.72 -15.10 -13.90
C THR A 81 -0.90 -14.99 -12.40
N ASP A 82 -2.07 -15.35 -11.90
CA ASP A 82 -2.36 -15.44 -10.47
C ASP A 82 -1.30 -16.29 -9.75
N GLY A 83 -0.75 -15.77 -8.65
CA GLY A 83 0.32 -16.36 -7.84
C GLY A 83 1.75 -16.14 -8.35
N SER A 84 1.96 -15.34 -9.41
CA SER A 84 3.29 -15.08 -9.97
C SER A 84 4.15 -14.13 -9.13
N VAL A 85 3.53 -13.20 -8.40
CA VAL A 85 4.22 -12.27 -7.48
C VAL A 85 3.54 -12.16 -6.13
N ALA A 86 2.28 -12.59 -5.98
CA ALA A 86 1.53 -12.44 -4.72
C ALA A 86 2.26 -13.03 -3.51
N TYR A 87 3.05 -14.09 -3.69
CA TYR A 87 3.85 -14.70 -2.61
C TYR A 87 4.96 -13.78 -2.07
N LEU A 88 5.37 -12.76 -2.84
CA LEU A 88 6.36 -11.77 -2.42
C LEU A 88 5.76 -10.72 -1.49
N PHE A 89 4.44 -10.53 -1.48
CA PHE A 89 3.79 -9.48 -0.74
C PHE A 89 3.05 -10.03 0.47
N SER A 90 3.18 -9.35 1.60
CA SER A 90 2.43 -9.65 2.82
C SER A 90 1.63 -8.43 3.25
N ARG A 91 0.35 -8.63 3.58
CA ARG A 91 -0.47 -7.56 4.14
C ARG A 91 -0.03 -7.27 5.57
N LYS A 92 0.37 -6.04 5.84
CA LYS A 92 0.92 -5.59 7.13
C LYS A 92 0.37 -4.21 7.48
N GLY A 93 0.41 -3.87 8.77
CA GLY A 93 0.34 -2.48 9.19
C GLY A 93 1.75 -1.89 9.15
N GLN A 94 1.87 -0.63 8.73
CA GLN A 94 3.11 0.14 8.79
C GLN A 94 2.83 1.47 9.46
N LEU A 95 3.64 1.84 10.44
CA LEU A 95 3.63 3.14 11.09
C LEU A 95 4.99 3.80 10.88
N SER A 96 5.00 4.96 10.23
CA SER A 96 6.23 5.67 9.88
C SER A 96 6.45 6.85 10.81
N PHE A 97 7.66 6.95 11.36
CA PHE A 97 8.07 8.00 12.27
C PHE A 97 9.25 8.78 11.68
N THR A 98 9.21 10.11 11.81
CA THR A 98 10.30 11.00 11.37
C THR A 98 11.58 10.78 12.19
N SER A 99 12.71 11.27 11.69
CA SER A 99 13.98 11.33 12.43
C SER A 99 14.02 12.25 13.65
N GLN A 100 12.90 12.88 14.01
CA GLN A 100 12.77 13.69 15.23
C GLN A 100 12.41 12.86 16.48
N VAL A 101 12.08 11.57 16.30
CA VAL A 101 11.74 10.67 17.40
C VAL A 101 12.99 10.04 18.01
N ASP A 102 12.86 9.52 19.23
CA ASP A 102 13.88 8.67 19.83
C ASP A 102 13.70 7.23 19.32
N GLU A 103 14.61 6.77 18.46
CA GLU A 103 14.58 5.44 17.83
C GLU A 103 14.50 4.31 18.86
N GLU A 104 15.25 4.42 19.96
CA GLU A 104 15.29 3.40 21.01
C GLU A 104 13.95 3.34 21.74
N GLN A 105 13.35 4.50 22.01
CA GLN A 105 12.03 4.60 22.63
C GLN A 105 10.92 4.02 21.72
N VAL A 106 10.95 4.34 20.42
CA VAL A 106 9.97 3.81 19.46
C VAL A 106 10.09 2.30 19.36
N MET A 107 11.31 1.78 19.26
CA MET A 107 11.56 0.34 19.18
C MET A 107 11.07 -0.39 20.43
N GLU A 108 11.40 0.09 21.63
CA GLU A 108 10.97 -0.54 22.89
C GLU A 108 9.43 -0.57 23.00
N ALA A 109 8.79 0.58 22.79
CA ALA A 109 7.33 0.69 22.87
C ALA A 109 6.62 -0.15 21.80
N ALA A 110 7.17 -0.22 20.57
CA ALA A 110 6.61 -1.01 19.48
C ALA A 110 6.67 -2.51 19.79
N LEU A 111 7.80 -2.99 20.29
CA LEU A 111 7.96 -4.40 20.66
C LEU A 111 7.04 -4.78 21.82
N ASP A 112 6.90 -3.92 22.83
CA ASP A 112 5.98 -4.12 23.95
C ASP A 112 4.51 -4.11 23.51
N ALA A 113 4.17 -3.30 22.49
CA ALA A 113 2.85 -3.27 21.89
C ALA A 113 2.57 -4.49 20.98
N GLY A 114 3.59 -5.27 20.62
CA GLY A 114 3.46 -6.46 19.78
C GLY A 114 3.69 -6.22 18.28
N ALA A 115 4.49 -5.22 17.92
CA ALA A 115 4.98 -5.06 16.56
C ALA A 115 5.74 -6.32 16.10
N GLU A 116 5.65 -6.63 14.81
CA GLU A 116 6.34 -7.77 14.21
C GLU A 116 7.79 -7.44 13.85
N ASP A 117 8.05 -6.18 13.45
CA ASP A 117 9.38 -5.70 13.08
C ASP A 117 9.50 -4.19 13.31
N VAL A 118 10.74 -3.70 13.42
CA VAL A 118 11.07 -2.28 13.50
C VAL A 118 12.26 -2.03 12.58
N LEU A 119 12.04 -1.26 11.51
CA LEU A 119 13.05 -0.92 10.52
C LEU A 119 13.59 0.47 10.82
N LEU A 120 14.91 0.56 11.00
CA LEU A 120 15.63 1.82 11.18
C LEU A 120 16.28 2.19 9.86
N HIS A 121 16.12 3.44 9.43
CA HIS A 121 16.66 3.95 8.17
C HIS A 121 17.87 4.87 8.42
N ASP A 122 18.71 5.03 7.40
CA ASP A 122 19.95 5.82 7.49
C ASP A 122 19.69 7.33 7.71
N ASP A 123 18.49 7.81 7.37
CA ASP A 123 18.05 9.19 7.59
C ASP A 123 17.49 9.43 9.01
N GLY A 124 17.46 8.38 9.84
CA GLY A 124 16.94 8.36 11.21
C GLY A 124 15.43 8.14 11.30
N SER A 125 14.72 7.94 10.18
CA SER A 125 13.31 7.56 10.22
C SER A 125 13.15 6.11 10.67
N VAL A 126 11.97 5.81 11.22
CA VAL A 126 11.65 4.49 11.78
C VAL A 126 10.33 4.01 11.23
N ASP A 127 10.30 2.79 10.68
CA ASP A 127 9.07 2.09 10.33
C ASP A 127 8.79 0.96 11.31
N VAL A 128 7.61 1.00 11.93
CA VAL A 128 7.12 -0.10 12.78
C VAL A 128 6.16 -0.95 11.95
N ILE A 129 6.50 -2.22 11.78
CA ILE A 129 5.72 -3.19 11.02
C ILE A 129 4.88 -4.04 11.97
N THR A 130 3.60 -4.22 11.65
CA THR A 130 2.66 -4.96 12.48
C THR A 130 1.88 -6.00 11.68
N ALA A 131 1.30 -6.97 12.38
CA ALA A 131 0.17 -7.70 11.83
C ALA A 131 -0.94 -6.69 11.47
N TRP A 132 -1.57 -6.86 10.31
CA TRP A 132 -2.55 -5.87 9.83
C TRP A 132 -3.82 -5.85 10.70
N GLU A 133 -4.13 -6.97 11.38
CA GLU A 133 -5.22 -7.06 12.34
C GLU A 133 -5.00 -6.21 13.60
N ASP A 134 -3.74 -6.06 14.00
CA ASP A 134 -3.31 -5.41 15.25
C ASP A 134 -2.87 -3.96 15.05
N PHE A 135 -2.80 -3.49 13.80
CA PHE A 135 -2.38 -2.14 13.41
C PHE A 135 -3.01 -1.04 14.27
N SER A 136 -4.35 -0.98 14.34
CA SER A 136 -5.04 0.09 15.07
C SER A 136 -4.76 0.03 16.59
N SER A 137 -4.60 -1.16 17.16
CA SER A 137 -4.29 -1.31 18.59
C SER A 137 -2.85 -0.89 18.90
N ILE A 138 -1.89 -1.28 18.06
CA ILE A 138 -0.48 -0.92 18.24
C ILE A 138 -0.31 0.59 18.06
N ARG A 139 -0.91 1.17 17.02
CA ARG A 139 -0.95 2.63 16.82
C ARG A 139 -1.46 3.36 18.07
N SER A 140 -2.58 2.90 18.63
CA SER A 140 -3.18 3.52 19.81
C SER A 140 -2.28 3.38 21.06
N ALA A 141 -1.53 2.29 21.19
CA ALA A 141 -0.59 2.09 22.29
C ALA A 141 0.59 3.06 22.18
N LEU A 142 1.20 3.18 21.00
CA LEU A 142 2.30 4.12 20.74
C LEU A 142 1.86 5.57 20.97
N GLU A 143 0.68 5.95 20.47
CA GLU A 143 0.12 7.29 20.69
C GLU A 143 -0.11 7.59 22.18
N ALA A 144 -0.50 6.59 22.99
CA ALA A 144 -0.68 6.74 24.43
C ALA A 144 0.62 7.00 25.19
N ASP A 145 1.75 6.52 24.66
CA ASP A 145 3.10 6.77 25.17
C ASP A 145 3.72 8.05 24.60
N GLY A 146 2.94 8.84 23.85
CA GLY A 146 3.35 10.11 23.25
C GLY A 146 4.14 9.96 21.95
N LEU A 147 4.21 8.75 21.39
CA LEU A 147 4.86 8.44 20.13
C LEU A 147 3.84 8.55 19.00
N GLN A 148 3.81 9.70 18.34
CA GLN A 148 2.92 9.94 17.22
C GLN A 148 3.63 9.60 15.91
N ALA A 149 3.10 8.59 15.20
CA ALA A 149 3.54 8.31 13.84
C ALA A 149 3.16 9.49 12.92
N GLU A 150 4.04 9.81 11.98
CA GLU A 150 3.77 10.79 10.93
C GLU A 150 2.73 10.24 9.95
N ASP A 151 2.90 8.98 9.57
CA ASP A 151 1.96 8.26 8.72
C ASP A 151 1.68 6.85 9.24
N GLY A 152 0.56 6.28 8.82
CA GLY A 152 0.23 4.92 9.18
C GLY A 152 -0.86 4.33 8.32
N GLU A 153 -0.57 3.19 7.72
CA GLU A 153 -1.50 2.48 6.86
C GLU A 153 -1.43 0.95 6.97
N VAL A 154 -2.48 0.29 6.48
CA VAL A 154 -2.47 -1.15 6.20
C VAL A 154 -2.20 -1.33 4.72
N THR A 155 -1.05 -1.91 4.40
CA THR A 155 -0.50 -1.97 3.03
C THR A 155 0.08 -3.35 2.74
N MET A 156 0.56 -3.56 1.51
CA MET A 156 1.25 -4.78 1.11
C MET A 156 2.76 -4.52 1.09
N ILE A 157 3.50 -5.18 1.99
CA ILE A 157 4.96 -5.06 2.08
C ILE A 157 5.62 -6.22 1.34
N ALA A 158 6.60 -5.91 0.49
CA ALA A 158 7.37 -6.91 -0.25
C ALA A 158 8.47 -7.53 0.62
N ALA A 159 8.64 -8.85 0.54
CA ALA A 159 9.68 -9.59 1.26
C ALA A 159 11.10 -9.37 0.69
N THR A 160 11.19 -8.91 -0.57
CA THR A 160 12.45 -8.63 -1.25
C THR A 160 12.27 -7.46 -2.18
N THR A 161 13.21 -6.53 -2.19
CA THR A 161 13.19 -5.35 -3.05
C THR A 161 14.08 -5.50 -4.29
N VAL A 162 13.84 -4.68 -5.30
CA VAL A 162 14.62 -4.59 -6.54
C VAL A 162 15.09 -3.15 -6.74
N PRO A 163 16.41 -2.87 -6.63
CA PRO A 163 16.91 -1.52 -6.82
C PRO A 163 16.78 -1.08 -8.28
N LEU A 164 16.36 0.16 -8.49
CA LEU A 164 16.19 0.76 -9.81
C LEU A 164 17.21 1.87 -10.09
N ASP A 165 17.56 2.01 -11.36
CA ASP A 165 18.22 3.22 -11.87
C ASP A 165 17.17 4.27 -12.28
N THR A 166 17.62 5.48 -12.64
CA THR A 166 16.73 6.59 -13.04
C THR A 166 15.78 6.21 -14.16
N ALA A 167 16.25 5.52 -15.20
CA ALA A 167 15.40 5.12 -16.33
C ALA A 167 14.33 4.10 -15.92
N GLY A 168 14.70 3.14 -15.07
CA GLY A 168 13.78 2.17 -14.48
C GLY A 168 12.74 2.84 -13.59
N ALA A 169 13.16 3.77 -12.74
CA ALA A 169 12.30 4.54 -11.85
C ALA A 169 11.28 5.39 -12.65
N GLU A 170 11.72 6.16 -13.65
CA GLU A 170 10.81 6.94 -14.53
C GLU A 170 9.75 6.05 -15.19
N THR A 171 10.18 4.89 -15.69
CA THR A 171 9.28 3.97 -16.40
C THR A 171 8.29 3.32 -15.44
N LEU A 172 8.74 2.91 -14.26
CA LEU A 172 7.89 2.35 -13.22
C LEU A 172 6.88 3.37 -12.71
N MET A 173 7.31 4.58 -12.37
CA MET A 173 6.40 5.65 -11.91
C MET A 173 5.33 5.92 -12.97
N GLY A 174 5.72 6.03 -14.24
CA GLY A 174 4.76 6.19 -15.32
C GLY A 174 3.82 4.99 -15.55
N LEU A 175 4.16 3.79 -15.07
CA LEU A 175 3.26 2.63 -15.03
C LEU A 175 2.32 2.72 -13.83
N VAL A 176 2.84 3.02 -12.65
CA VAL A 176 2.06 3.21 -11.42
C VAL A 176 1.00 4.28 -11.64
N ASP A 177 1.38 5.47 -12.13
CA ASP A 177 0.45 6.55 -12.47
C ASP A 177 -0.66 6.08 -13.43
N ALA A 178 -0.28 5.37 -14.49
CA ALA A 178 -1.23 4.89 -15.49
C ALA A 178 -2.18 3.80 -14.96
N LEU A 179 -1.78 3.06 -13.92
CA LEU A 179 -2.63 2.08 -13.24
C LEU A 179 -3.54 2.79 -12.23
N GLU A 180 -3.03 3.74 -11.45
CA GLU A 180 -3.81 4.52 -10.48
C GLU A 180 -4.85 5.42 -11.14
N ASP A 181 -4.61 5.85 -12.37
CA ASP A 181 -5.59 6.58 -13.20
C ASP A 181 -6.79 5.72 -13.66
N LEU A 182 -6.77 4.40 -13.47
CA LEU A 182 -7.88 3.52 -13.82
C LEU A 182 -8.94 3.50 -12.71
N ASP A 183 -10.19 3.81 -13.06
CA ASP A 183 -11.31 3.88 -12.10
C ASP A 183 -11.51 2.60 -11.27
N ASP A 184 -11.20 1.44 -11.85
CA ASP A 184 -11.36 0.13 -11.21
C ASP A 184 -10.19 -0.21 -10.25
N VAL A 185 -9.04 0.49 -10.34
CA VAL A 185 -7.85 0.22 -9.51
C VAL A 185 -8.00 0.88 -8.14
N GLN A 186 -7.70 0.14 -7.09
CA GLN A 186 -7.81 0.59 -5.70
C GLN A 186 -6.44 0.85 -5.08
N ASN A 187 -5.48 -0.04 -5.33
CA ASN A 187 -4.10 0.10 -4.84
C ASN A 187 -3.14 -0.55 -5.84
N VAL A 188 -1.94 0.04 -5.95
CA VAL A 188 -0.80 -0.53 -6.69
C VAL A 188 0.34 -0.69 -5.70
N TYR A 189 0.88 -1.90 -5.61
CA TYR A 189 2.04 -2.20 -4.76
C TYR A 189 3.18 -2.69 -5.62
N THR A 190 4.40 -2.26 -5.29
CA THR A 190 5.60 -2.69 -5.99
C THR A 190 6.67 -3.12 -5.00
N ASN A 191 7.63 -3.90 -5.44
CA ASN A 191 8.83 -4.18 -4.66
C ASN A 191 10.04 -3.38 -5.14
N ALA A 192 9.81 -2.24 -5.81
CA ALA A 192 10.89 -1.38 -6.26
C ALA A 192 11.56 -0.71 -5.05
N ASP A 193 12.87 -0.61 -5.14
CA ASP A 193 13.70 0.20 -4.27
C ASP A 193 14.31 1.29 -5.15
N ILE A 194 13.93 2.54 -4.90
CA ILE A 194 14.41 3.70 -5.66
C ILE A 194 15.31 4.49 -4.72
N PRO A 195 16.64 4.41 -4.90
CA PRO A 195 17.57 5.14 -4.04
C PRO A 195 17.30 6.65 -4.07
N ASP A 196 17.55 7.35 -2.97
CA ASP A 196 17.33 8.80 -2.87
C ASP A 196 18.05 9.59 -3.98
N GLU A 197 19.27 9.19 -4.32
CA GLU A 197 20.04 9.81 -5.42
C GLU A 197 19.32 9.72 -6.78
N VAL A 198 18.55 8.64 -6.97
CA VAL A 198 17.73 8.43 -8.15
C VAL A 198 16.46 9.28 -8.08
N LEU A 199 15.79 9.33 -6.92
CA LEU A 199 14.61 10.17 -6.71
C LEU A 199 14.90 11.66 -6.92
N ASP A 200 16.04 12.15 -6.42
CA ASP A 200 16.47 13.55 -6.57
C ASP A 200 16.76 13.95 -8.03
N ALA A 201 16.96 12.97 -8.92
CA ALA A 201 17.29 13.17 -10.32
C ALA A 201 16.06 13.16 -11.26
N LEU A 202 14.88 12.81 -10.76
CA LEU A 202 13.60 12.74 -11.48
C LEU A 202 12.89 14.10 -11.53
#